data_AF-A0A365N1E3-F1
#
_entry.id   AF-A0A365N1E3-F1
#
_cell.length_a   1.000
_cell.length_b   1.000
_cell.length_c   1.000
_cell.angle_alpha   90.00
_cell.angle_beta   90.00
_cell.angle_gamma   90.00
#
_symmetry.space_group_name_H-M   'P 1'
#
loop_
_entity.id
_entity.type
_entity.pdbx_description
1 polymer ?
#
loop_
_entity_poly.entity_id
_entity_poly.type
_entity_poly.pdbx_seq_one_letter_code
_entity_poly.pdbx_strand_id
1 'polypeptide(L)'
;MHLPAATITLTLLSLYIANMRWDEASSESLNALQFAAKAHEVFILMSLGDILLYRICYGLSREDVGVPLGFLSSAFYLSAPLRFLVSRQLWVPTFRRGNNAKYQRFTGAMVVLVSILCMGASPLSAIAMIPRLDWWKDDMFDPFDRENNDYYPPRIKQIPAIEYPAKLDGKSGPFIRNNIRDSFQPRDSLIDAQVIEEGPETEFANLTYSNYGELYSLITTRRESKMASGTRPLSFVTLGLLNASMSNFVESSAIPWRTASHQQALGSGRGISWKQPVVTVECSFSSSIDNYTLGYSFLSLNKTVQLSLNSSTALAELTNRTAVDYRYPNLRTSKRLPISADILFGTTEEWHDGYTLCVILASWSEADAWIESPLSYNSLFQLERPLSNIIEDTSRDLIEMDDKWMEGIFSFSNESFLTSIADWCEGRMYPRCFALFLTLHITDALAQAGNNESWPEYFSDAKLSDTAHQDTILYTRYYYTYAYRFGSSRGILLAFSFLLLHVLMVLIHLVEVMRSKEPWQGSDWDNFGDMLVLALASKPPTGTNDLAQQSSKFQLWRKIATVAREGDEGHYQIRLREEKGDQRANEEEPGA
;
A
#
# COMPACT_ATOMS: atom_id res chain seq x y z
N MET A 1 23.18 -27.17 -21.34
CA MET A 1 21.76 -27.05 -20.91
C MET A 1 21.38 -25.70 -20.28
N HIS A 2 22.28 -24.69 -20.24
CA HIS A 2 22.05 -23.46 -19.46
C HIS A 2 21.30 -22.32 -20.17
N LEU A 3 21.39 -22.27 -21.51
CA LEU A 3 20.84 -21.19 -22.35
C LEU A 3 19.33 -20.97 -22.17
N PRO A 4 18.46 -22.01 -22.17
CA PRO A 4 17.02 -21.81 -22.02
C PRO A 4 16.64 -21.10 -20.71
N ALA A 5 17.21 -21.54 -19.57
CA ALA A 5 16.92 -20.92 -18.28
C ALA A 5 17.37 -19.46 -18.22
N ALA A 6 18.58 -19.16 -18.70
CA ALA A 6 19.15 -17.80 -18.68
C ALA A 6 18.47 -16.84 -19.67
N THR A 7 18.06 -17.34 -20.84
CA THR A 7 17.31 -16.53 -21.81
C THR A 7 15.95 -16.15 -21.25
N ILE A 8 15.21 -17.09 -20.66
CA ILE A 8 13.91 -16.81 -20.04
C ILE A 8 14.03 -15.76 -18.91
N THR A 9 15.03 -15.87 -18.02
CA THR A 9 15.22 -14.87 -16.95
C THR A 9 15.54 -13.48 -17.50
N LEU A 10 16.38 -13.39 -18.53
CA LEU A 10 16.73 -12.12 -19.17
C LEU A 10 15.56 -11.51 -19.94
N THR A 11 14.74 -12.31 -20.61
CA THR A 11 13.52 -11.82 -21.28
C THR A 11 12.49 -11.33 -20.27
N LEU A 12 12.31 -12.03 -19.14
CA LEU A 12 11.45 -11.55 -18.07
C LEU A 12 12.01 -10.23 -17.51
N LEU A 13 13.32 -10.15 -17.27
CA LEU A 13 13.95 -8.91 -16.80
C LEU A 13 13.70 -7.75 -17.78
N SER A 14 13.81 -7.97 -19.09
CA SER A 14 13.54 -6.92 -20.08
C SER A 14 12.07 -6.49 -20.07
N LEU A 15 11.12 -7.41 -19.87
CA LEU A 15 9.70 -7.08 -19.74
C LEU A 15 9.43 -6.19 -18.52
N TYR A 16 10.08 -6.48 -17.38
CA TYR A 16 9.95 -5.68 -16.16
C TYR A 16 10.64 -4.32 -16.25
N ILE A 17 11.76 -4.21 -16.97
CA ILE A 17 12.42 -2.93 -17.24
C ILE A 17 11.57 -2.09 -18.21
N ALA A 18 11.00 -2.73 -19.22
CA ALA A 18 10.13 -2.09 -20.20
C ALA A 18 8.74 -1.75 -19.65
N ASN A 19 8.41 -2.18 -18.42
CA ASN A 19 7.14 -1.86 -17.77
C ASN A 19 5.92 -2.30 -18.61
N MET A 20 6.01 -3.50 -19.21
CA MET A 20 5.02 -3.95 -20.19
C MET A 20 3.66 -4.25 -19.55
N ARG A 21 2.62 -3.68 -20.14
CA ARG A 21 1.20 -3.86 -19.79
C ARG A 21 0.60 -5.04 -20.56
N TRP A 22 -0.31 -5.77 -19.93
CA TRP A 22 -1.05 -6.88 -20.53
C TRP A 22 -2.55 -6.62 -20.43
N ASP A 23 -3.14 -6.14 -21.52
CA ASP A 23 -4.49 -5.54 -21.53
C ASP A 23 -5.62 -6.55 -21.30
N GLU A 24 -5.48 -7.78 -21.80
CA GLU A 24 -6.50 -8.83 -21.69
C GLU A 24 -5.89 -10.17 -21.23
N ALA A 25 -5.69 -10.31 -19.92
CA ALA A 25 -5.26 -11.58 -19.35
C ALA A 25 -6.48 -12.46 -19.00
N SER A 26 -6.70 -13.51 -19.78
CA SER A 26 -7.69 -14.54 -19.45
C SER A 26 -7.17 -15.48 -18.36
N SER A 27 -8.08 -16.15 -17.64
CA SER A 27 -7.70 -17.19 -16.67
C SER A 27 -6.87 -18.32 -17.31
N GLU A 28 -7.18 -18.66 -18.56
CA GLU A 28 -6.43 -19.63 -19.36
C GLU A 28 -4.99 -19.18 -19.62
N SER A 29 -4.79 -17.91 -19.97
CA SER A 29 -3.45 -17.35 -20.20
C SER A 29 -2.60 -17.33 -18.93
N LEU A 30 -3.19 -16.99 -17.77
CA LEU A 30 -2.51 -17.02 -16.47
C LEU A 30 -2.12 -18.45 -16.07
N ASN A 31 -2.99 -19.43 -16.36
CA ASN A 31 -2.69 -20.85 -16.15
C ASN A 31 -1.55 -21.32 -17.07
N ALA A 32 -1.50 -20.85 -18.31
CA ALA A 32 -0.40 -21.14 -19.23
C ALA A 32 0.94 -20.59 -18.72
N LEU A 33 0.97 -19.39 -18.13
CA LEU A 33 2.17 -18.84 -17.49
C LEU A 33 2.60 -19.65 -16.27
N GLN A 34 1.67 -20.18 -15.48
CA GLN A 34 2.00 -21.07 -14.37
C GLN A 34 2.69 -22.35 -14.87
N PHE A 35 2.19 -22.93 -15.96
CA PHE A 35 2.83 -24.09 -16.59
C PHE A 35 4.23 -23.74 -17.12
N ALA A 36 4.35 -22.58 -17.77
CA ALA A 36 5.63 -22.13 -18.29
C ALA A 36 6.64 -21.78 -17.17
N ALA A 37 6.17 -21.28 -16.02
CA ALA A 37 6.99 -21.10 -14.82
C ALA A 37 7.51 -22.44 -14.29
N LYS A 38 6.69 -23.50 -14.37
CA LYS A 38 7.12 -24.84 -14.01
C LYS A 38 8.18 -25.39 -14.98
N ALA A 39 8.03 -25.13 -16.28
CA ALA A 39 9.06 -25.48 -17.26
C ALA A 39 10.38 -24.73 -16.99
N HIS A 40 10.30 -23.44 -16.65
CA HIS A 40 11.46 -22.63 -16.29
C HIS A 40 12.18 -23.16 -15.04
N GLU A 41 11.44 -23.56 -14.00
CA GLU A 41 11.98 -24.25 -12.82
C GLU A 41 12.77 -25.51 -13.22
N VAL A 42 12.21 -26.36 -14.10
CA VAL A 42 12.88 -27.59 -14.57
C VAL A 42 14.19 -27.27 -15.29
N PHE A 43 14.21 -26.23 -16.14
CA PHE A 43 15.45 -25.80 -16.80
C PHE A 43 16.50 -25.27 -15.82
N ILE A 44 16.08 -24.55 -14.78
CA ILE A 44 17.00 -24.10 -13.71
C ILE A 44 17.59 -25.31 -12.97
N LEU A 45 16.75 -26.28 -12.58
CA LEU A 45 17.18 -27.51 -11.90
C LEU A 45 18.18 -28.31 -12.75
N MET A 46 17.89 -28.52 -14.03
CA MET A 46 18.79 -29.19 -14.97
C MET A 46 20.11 -28.42 -15.10
N SER A 47 20.05 -27.10 -15.26
CA SER A 47 21.24 -26.26 -15.36
C SER A 47 22.10 -26.32 -14.10
N LEU A 48 21.50 -26.22 -12.91
CA LEU A 48 22.23 -26.26 -11.64
C LEU A 48 22.80 -27.65 -11.36
N GLY A 49 22.07 -28.70 -11.73
CA GLY A 49 22.55 -30.08 -11.63
C GLY A 49 23.76 -30.35 -12.51
N ASP A 50 23.73 -29.87 -13.75
CA ASP A 50 24.84 -29.98 -14.70
C ASP A 50 26.09 -29.23 -14.18
N ILE A 51 25.92 -28.00 -13.67
CA ILE A 51 27.02 -27.22 -13.06
C ILE A 51 27.63 -27.95 -11.85
N LEU A 52 26.78 -28.51 -10.98
CA LEU A 52 27.24 -29.22 -9.79
C LEU A 52 27.92 -30.55 -10.15
N LEU A 53 27.38 -31.28 -11.12
CA LEU A 53 27.95 -32.52 -11.62
C LEU A 53 29.33 -32.28 -12.25
N TYR A 54 29.47 -31.25 -13.10
CA TYR A 54 30.76 -30.85 -13.64
C TYR A 54 31.79 -30.61 -12.54
N ARG A 55 31.40 -29.91 -11.46
CA ARG A 55 32.30 -29.66 -10.31
C ARG A 55 32.74 -30.96 -9.63
N ILE A 56 31.84 -31.93 -9.50
CA ILE A 56 32.15 -33.24 -8.89
C ILE A 56 33.07 -34.04 -9.81
N CYS A 57 32.73 -34.16 -11.10
CA CYS A 57 33.53 -34.89 -12.09
C CYS A 57 34.93 -34.29 -12.26
N TYR A 58 35.03 -32.97 -12.31
CA TYR A 58 36.32 -32.27 -12.37
C TYR A 58 37.20 -32.60 -11.15
N GLY A 59 36.62 -32.68 -9.95
CA GLY A 59 37.34 -33.09 -8.75
C GLY A 59 37.74 -34.57 -8.76
N LEU A 60 36.90 -35.44 -9.34
CA LEU A 60 37.17 -36.88 -9.45
C LEU A 60 38.31 -37.19 -10.42
N SER A 61 38.42 -36.42 -11.51
CA SER A 61 39.47 -36.54 -12.51
C SER A 61 40.85 -36.09 -12.00
N ARG A 62 40.89 -35.34 -10.90
CA ARG A 62 42.12 -34.78 -10.32
C ARG A 62 42.62 -35.60 -9.15
N GLU A 63 43.64 -36.42 -9.39
CA GLU A 63 44.27 -37.28 -8.36
C GLU A 63 44.86 -36.49 -7.18
N ASP A 64 45.24 -35.23 -7.39
CA ASP A 64 45.79 -34.35 -6.37
C ASP A 64 44.72 -33.81 -5.40
N VAL A 65 43.49 -33.60 -5.88
CA VAL A 65 42.40 -32.98 -5.12
C VAL A 65 41.40 -34.02 -4.60
N GLY A 66 40.80 -34.80 -5.51
CA GLY A 66 39.71 -35.73 -5.26
C GLY A 66 38.41 -35.11 -4.73
N VAL A 67 37.36 -35.92 -4.62
CA VAL A 67 36.06 -35.50 -4.05
C VAL A 67 35.70 -36.36 -2.83
N PRO A 68 35.35 -35.76 -1.68
CA PRO A 68 34.83 -36.53 -0.55
C PRO A 68 33.57 -37.31 -0.91
N LEU A 69 33.46 -38.55 -0.40
CA LEU A 69 32.34 -39.45 -0.69
C LEU A 69 30.97 -38.81 -0.40
N GLY A 70 30.89 -37.96 0.63
CA GLY A 70 29.65 -37.27 1.01
C GLY A 70 29.13 -36.27 -0.02
N PHE A 71 29.97 -35.77 -0.93
CA PHE A 71 29.56 -34.84 -2.00
C PHE A 71 29.12 -35.55 -3.28
N LEU A 72 29.47 -36.82 -3.49
CA LEU A 72 29.11 -37.57 -4.70
C LEU A 72 27.60 -37.65 -4.89
N SER A 73 26.85 -37.77 -3.81
CA SER A 73 25.39 -37.85 -3.86
C SER A 73 24.68 -36.50 -4.01
N SER A 74 25.40 -35.37 -3.89
CA SER A 74 24.80 -34.04 -3.78
C SER A 74 24.02 -33.60 -5.03
N ALA A 75 24.49 -33.95 -6.22
CA ALA A 75 23.80 -33.66 -7.48
C ALA A 75 22.46 -34.42 -7.63
N PHE A 76 22.25 -35.50 -6.87
CA PHE A 76 21.03 -36.31 -6.96
C PHE A 76 19.97 -35.91 -5.93
N TYR A 77 20.35 -35.16 -4.90
CA TYR A 77 19.43 -34.66 -3.88
C TYR A 77 18.82 -33.28 -4.21
N LEU A 78 18.99 -32.78 -5.43
CA LEU A 78 18.51 -31.46 -5.85
C LEU A 78 16.98 -31.30 -5.80
N SER A 79 16.24 -32.40 -5.94
CA SER A 79 14.77 -32.42 -5.82
C SER A 79 14.27 -32.54 -4.37
N ALA A 80 15.14 -32.93 -3.43
CA ALA A 80 14.83 -33.04 -2.00
C ALA A 80 15.97 -32.48 -1.12
N PRO A 81 16.38 -31.21 -1.32
CA PRO A 81 17.63 -30.66 -0.79
C PRO A 81 17.67 -30.56 0.73
N LEU A 82 16.52 -30.35 1.39
CA LEU A 82 16.44 -30.20 2.85
C LEU A 82 17.02 -31.41 3.61
N ARG A 83 16.77 -32.63 3.12
CA ARG A 83 17.31 -33.85 3.75
C ARG A 83 18.82 -33.90 3.67
N PHE A 84 19.38 -33.46 2.55
CA PHE A 84 20.81 -33.43 2.32
C PHE A 84 21.50 -32.30 3.09
N LEU A 85 20.88 -31.12 3.15
CA LEU A 85 21.38 -29.95 3.90
C LEU A 85 21.46 -30.19 5.41
N VAL A 86 20.58 -31.02 5.98
CA VAL A 86 20.67 -31.40 7.41
C VAL A 86 21.60 -32.60 7.62
N SER A 87 21.94 -33.33 6.55
CA SER A 87 22.71 -34.55 6.64
C SER A 87 24.17 -34.30 7.06
N ARG A 88 24.71 -35.25 7.82
CA ARG A 88 26.16 -35.30 8.08
C ARG A 88 26.98 -35.55 6.81
N GLN A 89 26.36 -35.99 5.71
CA GLN A 89 27.05 -36.24 4.43
C GLN A 89 27.61 -34.95 3.84
N LEU A 90 26.92 -33.82 4.02
CA LEU A 90 27.37 -32.51 3.55
C LEU A 90 28.37 -31.84 4.50
N TRP A 91 28.07 -31.76 5.79
CA TRP A 91 28.84 -30.92 6.71
C TRP A 91 30.20 -31.52 7.10
N VAL A 92 30.30 -32.86 7.15
CA VAL A 92 31.51 -33.55 7.58
C VAL A 92 32.68 -33.35 6.62
N PRO A 93 32.49 -33.42 5.28
CA PRO A 93 33.51 -33.02 4.33
C PRO A 93 33.76 -31.51 4.30
N THR A 94 32.71 -30.69 4.43
CA THR A 94 32.80 -29.22 4.32
C THR A 94 33.68 -28.59 5.41
N PHE A 95 33.58 -29.10 6.65
CA PHE A 95 34.37 -28.58 7.78
C PHE A 95 35.72 -29.28 7.98
N ARG A 96 36.18 -30.11 7.03
CA ARG A 96 37.50 -30.75 7.13
C ARG A 96 38.63 -29.71 7.05
N ARG A 97 39.70 -29.95 7.82
CA ARG A 97 40.93 -29.14 7.83
C ARG A 97 42.05 -29.99 7.21
N GLY A 98 42.77 -29.43 6.24
CA GLY A 98 43.82 -30.14 5.47
C GLY A 98 44.20 -29.38 4.19
N ASN A 99 45.16 -29.91 3.41
CA ASN A 99 45.69 -29.24 2.22
C ASN A 99 44.63 -28.95 1.14
N ASN A 100 43.60 -29.80 1.03
CA ASN A 100 42.49 -29.62 0.06
C ASN A 100 41.24 -28.94 0.65
N ALA A 101 41.35 -28.36 1.85
CA ALA A 101 40.20 -27.78 2.57
C ALA A 101 39.56 -26.60 1.82
N LYS A 102 40.33 -25.84 1.02
CA LYS A 102 39.78 -24.73 0.22
C LYS A 102 38.80 -25.23 -0.85
N TYR A 103 39.21 -26.26 -1.61
CA TYR A 103 38.36 -26.89 -2.62
C TYR A 103 37.10 -27.49 -2.00
N GLN A 104 37.25 -28.22 -0.90
CA GLN A 104 36.14 -28.89 -0.20
C GLN A 104 35.13 -27.89 0.39
N ARG A 105 35.60 -26.79 1.00
CA ARG A 105 34.73 -25.71 1.50
C ARG A 105 34.00 -25.01 0.37
N PHE A 106 34.68 -24.71 -0.73
CA PHE A 106 34.05 -24.09 -1.89
C PHE A 106 32.98 -24.99 -2.51
N THR A 107 33.28 -26.28 -2.71
CA THR A 107 32.30 -27.25 -3.21
C THR A 107 31.13 -27.42 -2.24
N GLY A 108 31.36 -27.48 -0.93
CA GLY A 108 30.30 -27.52 0.07
C GLY A 108 29.41 -26.27 0.06
N ALA A 109 30.01 -25.07 -0.02
CA ALA A 109 29.28 -23.81 -0.12
C ALA A 109 28.46 -23.73 -1.42
N MET A 110 29.02 -24.21 -2.54
CA MET A 110 28.35 -24.29 -3.83
C MET A 110 27.15 -25.25 -3.77
N VAL A 111 27.28 -26.42 -3.12
CA VAL A 111 26.16 -27.35 -2.92
C VAL A 111 25.05 -26.72 -2.09
N VAL A 112 25.38 -25.99 -1.02
CA VAL A 112 24.41 -25.24 -0.21
C VAL A 112 23.71 -24.18 -1.04
N LEU A 113 24.46 -23.39 -1.80
CA LEU A 113 23.92 -22.34 -2.66
C LEU A 113 22.99 -22.91 -3.74
N VAL A 114 23.43 -23.95 -4.46
CA VAL A 114 22.64 -24.67 -5.46
C VAL A 114 21.37 -25.23 -4.84
N SER A 115 21.46 -25.82 -3.65
CA SER A 115 20.29 -26.36 -2.94
C SER A 115 19.27 -25.26 -2.61
N ILE A 116 19.73 -24.09 -2.14
CA ILE A 116 18.88 -22.93 -1.86
C ILE A 116 18.24 -22.40 -3.15
N LEU A 117 19.01 -22.31 -4.24
CA LEU A 117 18.49 -21.90 -5.56
C LEU A 117 17.44 -22.88 -6.08
N CYS A 118 17.64 -24.19 -5.94
CA CYS A 118 16.65 -25.21 -6.33
C CYS A 118 15.37 -25.11 -5.50
N MET A 119 15.46 -24.87 -4.19
CA MET A 119 14.28 -24.65 -3.34
C MET A 119 13.51 -23.39 -3.74
N GLY A 120 14.22 -22.31 -4.07
CA GLY A 120 13.63 -21.05 -4.50
C GLY A 120 13.11 -21.10 -5.94
N ALA A 121 13.64 -21.95 -6.81
CA ALA A 121 13.35 -21.95 -8.24
C ALA A 121 11.84 -22.04 -8.53
N SER A 122 11.11 -22.88 -7.80
CA SER A 122 9.66 -23.05 -8.02
C SER A 122 8.85 -21.79 -7.71
N PRO A 123 8.81 -21.26 -6.46
CA PRO A 123 8.03 -20.07 -6.16
C PRO A 123 8.58 -18.81 -6.85
N LEU A 124 9.90 -18.68 -7.05
CA LEU A 124 10.49 -17.46 -7.60
C LEU A 124 10.33 -17.36 -9.11
N SER A 125 10.37 -18.49 -9.84
CA SER A 125 10.03 -18.49 -11.27
C SER A 125 8.57 -18.12 -11.49
N ALA A 126 7.66 -18.66 -10.66
CA ALA A 126 6.24 -18.29 -10.71
C ALA A 126 6.02 -16.80 -10.40
N ILE A 127 6.69 -16.26 -9.37
CA ILE A 127 6.60 -14.83 -9.01
C ILE A 127 7.09 -13.92 -10.13
N ALA A 128 8.19 -14.28 -10.80
CA ALA A 128 8.72 -13.48 -11.91
C ALA A 128 7.87 -13.61 -13.17
N MET A 129 7.36 -14.79 -13.47
CA MET A 129 6.70 -15.08 -14.75
C MET A 129 5.24 -14.63 -14.82
N ILE A 130 4.52 -14.69 -13.71
CA ILE A 130 3.11 -14.28 -13.64
C ILE A 130 3.06 -12.75 -13.38
N PRO A 131 2.49 -11.96 -14.30
CA PRO A 131 2.34 -10.52 -14.10
C PRO A 131 1.43 -10.25 -12.91
N ARG A 132 1.55 -9.06 -12.31
CA ARG A 132 0.74 -8.69 -11.15
C ARG A 132 -0.33 -7.69 -11.56
N LEU A 133 -1.51 -7.87 -10.97
CA LEU A 133 -2.63 -6.96 -11.13
C LEU A 133 -2.36 -5.72 -10.29
N ASP A 134 -2.33 -4.55 -10.93
CA ASP A 134 -2.03 -3.28 -10.29
C ASP A 134 -2.71 -2.13 -11.05
N TRP A 135 -2.76 -0.95 -10.43
CA TRP A 135 -3.25 0.27 -11.06
C TRP A 135 -2.17 0.86 -11.98
N TRP A 136 -2.46 0.86 -13.28
CA TRP A 136 -1.58 1.38 -14.32
C TRP A 136 -2.06 2.72 -14.84
N LYS A 137 -1.21 3.75 -14.82
CA LYS A 137 -1.57 5.09 -15.30
C LYS A 137 -1.82 5.06 -16.82
N ASP A 138 -2.94 5.64 -17.23
CA ASP A 138 -3.23 5.92 -18.64
C ASP A 138 -2.57 7.24 -19.04
N ASP A 139 -1.46 7.14 -19.77
CA ASP A 139 -0.73 8.32 -20.27
C ASP A 139 -1.40 8.94 -21.50
N MET A 140 -2.36 8.25 -22.13
CA MET A 140 -3.14 8.77 -23.25
C MET A 140 -4.45 9.43 -22.81
N PHE A 141 -4.80 9.32 -21.53
CA PHE A 141 -5.99 9.97 -20.99
C PHE A 141 -5.79 11.48 -20.89
N ASP A 142 -6.33 12.21 -21.87
CA ASP A 142 -6.59 13.63 -21.74
C ASP A 142 -8.09 13.87 -21.56
N PRO A 143 -8.54 14.24 -20.36
CA PRO A 143 -9.94 14.57 -20.12
C PRO A 143 -10.40 15.84 -20.86
N PHE A 144 -9.49 16.67 -21.36
CA PHE A 144 -9.79 17.97 -21.97
C PHE A 144 -9.69 17.96 -23.49
N ASP A 145 -9.44 16.81 -24.10
CA ASP A 145 -9.38 16.69 -25.56
C ASP A 145 -10.76 16.98 -26.17
N ARG A 146 -10.81 17.98 -27.05
CA ARG A 146 -12.04 18.66 -27.51
C ARG A 146 -12.70 17.98 -28.69
N GLU A 147 -12.08 16.96 -29.28
CA GLU A 147 -12.53 16.42 -30.57
C GLU A 147 -13.81 15.54 -30.51
N ASN A 148 -14.38 15.20 -29.34
CA ASN A 148 -15.45 14.18 -29.30
C ASN A 148 -16.59 14.31 -28.27
N ASN A 149 -16.81 15.45 -27.60
CA ASN A 149 -17.84 15.52 -26.54
C ASN A 149 -18.82 16.68 -26.63
N ASP A 150 -19.80 16.55 -27.52
CA ASP A 150 -21.02 17.37 -27.50
C ASP A 150 -22.02 16.92 -26.41
N TYR A 151 -21.84 15.74 -25.82
CA TYR A 151 -22.82 15.12 -24.90
C TYR A 151 -22.59 15.38 -23.40
N TYR A 152 -21.45 15.94 -22.99
CA TYR A 152 -21.12 16.14 -21.57
C TYR A 152 -20.81 17.61 -21.25
N PRO A 153 -21.14 18.09 -20.05
CA PRO A 153 -20.83 19.46 -19.64
C PRO A 153 -19.31 19.74 -19.70
N PRO A 154 -18.93 21.01 -19.94
CA PRO A 154 -17.52 21.39 -20.06
C PRO A 154 -16.75 21.06 -18.77
N ARG A 155 -15.55 20.50 -18.94
CA ARG A 155 -14.64 20.20 -17.83
C ARG A 155 -13.79 21.41 -17.52
N ILE A 156 -13.59 21.67 -16.23
CA ILE A 156 -12.78 22.80 -15.77
C ILE A 156 -11.33 22.34 -15.63
N LYS A 157 -10.44 22.99 -16.38
CA LYS A 157 -8.99 22.75 -16.32
C LYS A 157 -8.28 23.71 -15.37
N GLN A 158 -8.70 24.97 -15.37
CA GLN A 158 -8.10 26.05 -14.60
C GLN A 158 -9.14 26.63 -13.65
N ILE A 159 -8.71 26.87 -12.42
CA ILE A 159 -9.50 27.51 -11.37
C ILE A 159 -8.69 28.65 -10.77
N PRO A 160 -9.34 29.67 -10.17
CA PRO A 160 -8.65 30.61 -9.30
C PRO A 160 -7.85 29.86 -8.24
N ALA A 161 -6.69 30.37 -7.85
CA ALA A 161 -5.89 29.77 -6.79
C ALA A 161 -6.77 29.51 -5.55
N ILE A 162 -6.84 28.26 -5.12
CA ILE A 162 -7.65 27.93 -3.94
C ILE A 162 -6.88 28.30 -2.70
N GLU A 163 -7.37 29.31 -2.02
CA GLU A 163 -6.99 29.57 -0.65
C GLU A 163 -7.87 28.72 0.27
N TYR A 164 -7.23 27.99 1.19
CA TYR A 164 -7.92 27.29 2.27
C TYR A 164 -7.91 28.22 3.48
N PRO A 165 -8.93 29.08 3.67
CA PRO A 165 -8.90 30.12 4.69
C PRO A 165 -8.83 29.50 6.08
N ALA A 166 -7.89 30.01 6.88
CA ALA A 166 -7.81 29.73 8.31
C ALA A 166 -8.76 30.64 9.12
N LYS A 167 -9.34 31.67 8.49
CA LYS A 167 -10.28 32.60 9.11
C LYS A 167 -11.43 32.92 8.16
N LEU A 168 -12.64 32.70 8.64
CA LEU A 168 -13.90 32.88 7.95
C LEU A 168 -14.67 34.02 8.62
N ASP A 169 -14.80 35.14 7.90
CA ASP A 169 -15.58 36.30 8.31
C ASP A 169 -16.86 36.43 7.48
N GLY A 170 -17.68 37.46 7.75
CA GLY A 170 -18.89 37.74 6.97
C GLY A 170 -18.67 38.03 5.46
N LYS A 171 -17.42 38.11 4.99
CA LYS A 171 -17.04 38.22 3.57
C LYS A 171 -16.56 36.88 2.99
N SER A 172 -16.29 35.90 3.84
CA SER A 172 -15.69 34.60 3.51
C SER A 172 -16.73 33.49 3.29
N GLY A 173 -18.00 33.84 3.19
CA GLY A 173 -19.10 32.89 3.12
C GLY A 173 -19.53 32.56 1.69
N PRO A 174 -19.98 31.33 1.41
CA PRO A 174 -20.80 31.11 0.24
C PRO A 174 -22.10 31.90 0.44
N PHE A 175 -22.35 32.90 -0.39
CA PHE A 175 -23.67 33.56 -0.40
C PHE A 175 -24.66 32.59 -1.04
N ILE A 176 -25.17 31.62 -0.25
CA ILE A 176 -26.32 30.75 -0.58
C ILE A 176 -27.59 31.61 -0.59
N ARG A 177 -27.59 32.77 -1.28
CA ARG A 177 -28.68 33.73 -1.13
C ARG A 177 -29.77 33.60 -2.18
N ASN A 178 -29.51 33.03 -3.36
CA ASN A 178 -30.43 33.25 -4.49
C ASN A 178 -30.77 32.06 -5.41
N ASN A 179 -30.26 30.83 -5.22
CA ASN A 179 -30.50 29.75 -6.20
C ASN A 179 -31.10 28.44 -5.67
N ILE A 180 -31.45 28.39 -4.38
CA ILE A 180 -32.34 27.33 -3.92
C ILE A 180 -33.75 27.72 -4.38
N ARG A 181 -34.29 27.05 -5.41
CA ARG A 181 -35.69 27.27 -5.83
C ARG A 181 -36.58 27.21 -4.60
N ASP A 182 -37.63 28.03 -4.52
CA ASP A 182 -38.62 28.00 -3.41
C ASP A 182 -39.24 26.62 -3.15
N SER A 183 -39.11 25.68 -4.10
CA SER A 183 -39.53 24.28 -3.99
C SER A 183 -38.46 23.31 -3.45
N PHE A 184 -37.22 23.77 -3.27
CA PHE A 184 -36.08 22.97 -2.82
C PHE A 184 -35.90 23.27 -1.33
N GLN A 185 -36.42 22.41 -0.46
CA GLN A 185 -36.24 22.59 0.98
C GLN A 185 -34.87 22.00 1.38
N PRO A 186 -33.85 22.82 1.69
CA PRO A 186 -32.58 22.32 2.25
C PRO A 186 -32.79 21.51 3.54
N ARG A 187 -33.92 21.77 4.22
CA ARG A 187 -34.47 20.97 5.31
C ARG A 187 -34.59 19.48 4.92
N ASP A 188 -35.24 19.16 3.80
CA ASP A 188 -35.46 17.76 3.40
C ASP A 188 -34.15 17.11 2.92
N SER A 189 -33.28 17.82 2.20
CA SER A 189 -32.03 17.24 1.68
C SER A 189 -30.94 16.98 2.73
N LEU A 190 -30.85 17.80 3.79
CA LEU A 190 -29.94 17.56 4.92
C LEU A 190 -30.49 16.50 5.88
N ILE A 191 -31.83 16.40 5.99
CA ILE A 191 -32.51 15.35 6.77
C ILE A 191 -32.46 14.00 6.04
N ASP A 192 -32.54 13.99 4.70
CA ASP A 192 -32.42 12.81 3.83
C ASP A 192 -30.96 12.50 3.45
N ALA A 193 -29.98 13.28 3.92
CA ALA A 193 -28.57 12.98 3.71
C ALA A 193 -28.28 11.58 4.26
N GLN A 194 -27.88 10.66 3.38
CA GLN A 194 -27.59 9.30 3.79
C GLN A 194 -26.38 9.29 4.72
N VAL A 195 -26.64 9.08 6.01
CA VAL A 195 -25.62 8.95 7.04
C VAL A 195 -25.00 7.56 6.97
N ILE A 196 -23.73 7.48 6.60
CA ILE A 196 -22.94 6.25 6.73
C ILE A 196 -22.22 6.33 8.08
N GLU A 197 -22.64 5.50 9.05
CA GLU A 197 -21.96 5.37 10.33
C GLU A 197 -20.72 4.48 10.17
N GLU A 198 -19.52 5.03 10.40
CA GLU A 198 -18.30 4.24 10.42
C GLU A 198 -18.29 3.29 11.64
N GLY A 199 -18.16 1.98 11.38
CA GLY A 199 -17.97 0.97 12.41
C GLY A 199 -16.59 1.08 13.09
N PRO A 200 -16.43 0.53 14.32
CA PRO A 200 -15.24 0.76 15.16
C PRO A 200 -13.93 0.13 14.63
N GLU A 201 -13.99 -0.82 13.70
CA GLU A 201 -12.80 -1.51 13.17
C GLU A 201 -13.01 -1.92 11.70
N THR A 202 -12.71 -1.04 10.75
CA THR A 202 -12.57 -1.47 9.35
C THR A 202 -11.37 -0.80 8.69
N GLU A 203 -10.71 -1.53 7.79
CA GLU A 203 -9.63 -1.04 6.90
C GLU A 203 -10.05 0.16 6.02
N PHE A 204 -11.31 0.60 6.12
CA PHE A 204 -11.93 1.67 5.35
C PHE A 204 -12.41 2.87 6.22
N ALA A 205 -12.00 2.97 7.49
CA ALA A 205 -12.35 4.08 8.40
C ALA A 205 -11.70 5.44 8.06
N ASN A 206 -11.00 5.51 6.93
CA ASN A 206 -10.42 6.72 6.36
C ASN A 206 -11.04 7.06 5.00
N LEU A 207 -12.04 6.30 4.55
CA LEU A 207 -12.70 6.49 3.26
C LEU A 207 -14.04 7.17 3.42
N THR A 208 -14.18 8.30 2.76
CA THR A 208 -15.41 9.09 2.71
C THR A 208 -16.00 9.01 1.31
N TYR A 209 -17.32 9.10 1.22
CA TYR A 209 -18.06 8.81 -0.01
C TYR A 209 -18.96 9.97 -0.37
N SER A 210 -19.04 10.30 -1.66
CA SER A 210 -20.05 11.22 -2.17
C SER A 210 -20.64 10.72 -3.49
N ASN A 211 -21.97 10.61 -3.56
CA ASN A 211 -22.73 10.40 -4.79
C ASN A 211 -23.24 11.76 -5.26
N TYR A 212 -22.79 12.23 -6.43
CA TYR A 212 -23.24 13.50 -7.02
C TYR A 212 -24.21 13.29 -8.18
N GLY A 213 -24.54 12.04 -8.51
CA GLY A 213 -25.51 11.69 -9.55
C GLY A 213 -26.96 11.70 -9.07
N GLU A 214 -27.21 11.84 -7.76
CA GLU A 214 -28.54 11.87 -7.16
C GLU A 214 -28.82 13.22 -6.49
N LEU A 215 -30.10 13.54 -6.28
CA LEU A 215 -30.60 14.81 -5.69
C LEU A 215 -30.07 15.11 -4.26
N TYR A 216 -29.28 14.21 -3.67
CA TYR A 216 -28.85 14.26 -2.29
C TYR A 216 -27.32 14.23 -2.19
N SER A 217 -26.77 15.10 -1.36
CA SER A 217 -25.35 15.10 -1.06
C SER A 217 -25.03 14.16 0.10
N LEU A 218 -24.20 13.13 -0.13
CA LEU A 218 -23.72 12.29 0.96
C LEU A 218 -22.64 13.00 1.78
N ILE A 219 -22.81 12.94 3.10
CA ILE A 219 -21.84 13.40 4.10
C ILE A 219 -21.45 12.18 4.93
N THR A 220 -20.16 11.89 5.03
CA THR A 220 -19.66 10.83 5.90
C THR A 220 -19.62 11.36 7.33
N THR A 221 -20.25 10.67 8.27
CA THR A 221 -20.27 11.09 9.68
C THR A 221 -19.97 9.96 10.63
N ARG A 222 -19.25 10.27 11.71
CA ARG A 222 -19.07 9.40 12.86
C ARG A 222 -19.80 9.97 14.06
N ARG A 223 -20.57 9.12 14.73
CA ARG A 223 -21.44 9.51 15.85
C ARG A 223 -20.93 8.92 17.15
N GLU A 224 -20.82 9.78 18.16
CA GLU A 224 -20.53 9.39 19.54
C GLU A 224 -21.58 9.99 20.50
N SER A 225 -21.48 9.67 21.79
CA SER A 225 -22.56 9.94 22.76
C SER A 225 -22.89 11.43 23.01
N LYS A 226 -21.99 12.37 22.72
CA LYS A 226 -22.19 13.83 22.85
C LYS A 226 -21.55 14.63 21.70
N MET A 227 -21.03 13.92 20.71
CA MET A 227 -20.17 14.48 19.68
C MET A 227 -20.52 13.85 18.33
N ALA A 228 -20.48 14.64 17.27
CA ALA A 228 -20.61 14.16 15.90
C ALA A 228 -19.46 14.76 15.08
N SER A 229 -18.81 13.92 14.28
CA SER A 229 -17.80 14.37 13.33
C SER A 229 -18.27 14.09 11.91
N GLY A 230 -17.99 15.00 11.00
CA GLY A 230 -18.42 14.95 9.62
C GLY A 230 -17.34 15.48 8.70
N THR A 231 -17.31 14.94 7.49
CA THR A 231 -16.44 15.43 6.44
C THR A 231 -17.12 15.26 5.10
N ARG A 232 -16.80 16.16 4.18
CA ARG A 232 -17.34 16.15 2.83
C ARG A 232 -16.32 16.71 1.86
N PRO A 233 -16.14 16.05 0.71
CA PRO A 233 -15.37 16.59 -0.40
C PRO A 233 -15.87 17.93 -0.91
N LEU A 234 -14.94 18.73 -1.42
CA LEU A 234 -15.26 19.96 -2.13
C LEU A 234 -16.18 19.66 -3.33
N SER A 235 -17.31 20.35 -3.38
CA SER A 235 -18.38 20.14 -4.37
C SER A 235 -17.88 20.15 -5.82
N PHE A 236 -17.05 21.13 -6.18
CA PHE A 236 -16.51 21.27 -7.54
C PHE A 236 -15.52 20.16 -7.90
N VAL A 237 -14.74 19.63 -6.93
CA VAL A 237 -13.82 18.51 -7.17
C VAL A 237 -14.60 17.27 -7.53
N THR A 238 -15.64 16.95 -6.76
CA THR A 238 -16.50 15.80 -7.00
C THR A 238 -17.21 15.90 -8.34
N LEU A 239 -17.82 17.04 -8.65
CA LEU A 239 -18.52 17.25 -9.93
C LEU A 239 -17.56 17.15 -11.13
N GLY A 240 -16.39 17.79 -11.01
CA GLY A 240 -15.37 17.73 -12.05
C GLY A 240 -14.84 16.31 -12.26
N LEU A 241 -14.67 15.53 -11.18
CA LEU A 241 -14.24 14.15 -11.23
C LEU A 241 -15.28 13.22 -11.87
N LEU A 242 -16.57 13.39 -11.54
CA LEU A 242 -17.67 12.68 -12.18
C LEU A 242 -17.67 12.95 -13.67
N ASN A 243 -17.65 14.23 -14.05
CA ASN A 243 -17.60 14.62 -15.45
C ASN A 243 -16.37 14.02 -16.12
N ALA A 244 -15.17 14.13 -15.50
CA ALA A 244 -13.88 13.58 -15.94
C ALA A 244 -13.92 12.05 -16.19
N SER A 245 -14.65 11.33 -15.35
CA SER A 245 -14.78 9.89 -15.46
C SER A 245 -15.62 9.45 -16.68
N MET A 246 -16.58 10.29 -17.12
CA MET A 246 -17.58 9.93 -18.12
C MET A 246 -17.24 10.25 -19.59
N SER A 247 -16.23 11.09 -19.90
CA SER A 247 -16.00 11.63 -21.28
C SER A 247 -15.81 10.59 -22.36
N ASN A 248 -15.25 9.44 -22.02
CA ASN A 248 -14.73 8.51 -23.01
C ASN A 248 -15.40 7.16 -22.80
N PHE A 249 -16.73 7.14 -22.77
CA PHE A 249 -17.53 5.91 -22.76
C PHE A 249 -17.49 5.23 -24.15
N VAL A 250 -16.28 5.05 -24.69
CA VAL A 250 -16.00 4.26 -25.88
C VAL A 250 -15.31 2.99 -25.41
N GLU A 251 -16.10 1.91 -25.36
CA GLU A 251 -15.69 0.51 -25.50
C GLU A 251 -14.46 0.01 -24.70
N SER A 252 -14.60 -0.16 -23.39
CA SER A 252 -13.97 -1.32 -22.70
C SER A 252 -14.69 -1.64 -21.40
N SER A 253 -15.99 -1.93 -21.47
CA SER A 253 -16.91 -2.13 -20.33
C SER A 253 -16.55 -3.29 -19.35
N ALA A 254 -15.38 -3.91 -19.47
CA ALA A 254 -14.96 -5.05 -18.65
C ALA A 254 -13.78 -4.74 -17.69
N ILE A 255 -12.94 -3.74 -17.97
CA ILE A 255 -11.73 -3.48 -17.16
C ILE A 255 -12.03 -2.38 -16.14
N PRO A 256 -11.85 -2.62 -14.83
CA PRO A 256 -12.00 -1.55 -13.84
C PRO A 256 -10.97 -0.43 -14.08
N TRP A 257 -11.41 0.81 -14.03
CA TRP A 257 -10.53 1.99 -14.06
C TRP A 257 -10.85 2.94 -12.92
N ARG A 258 -9.81 3.65 -12.47
CA ARG A 258 -9.85 4.66 -11.43
C ARG A 258 -9.46 5.99 -12.02
N THR A 259 -10.31 7.01 -11.90
CA THR A 259 -9.93 8.39 -12.23
C THR A 259 -9.68 9.13 -10.93
N ALA A 260 -8.50 9.73 -10.76
CA ALA A 260 -8.13 10.51 -9.59
C ALA A 260 -7.99 12.00 -9.96
N SER A 261 -8.26 12.90 -9.01
CA SER A 261 -8.09 14.34 -9.16
C SER A 261 -7.05 14.87 -8.18
N HIS A 262 -6.17 15.75 -8.66
CA HIS A 262 -5.19 16.46 -7.86
C HIS A 262 -5.20 17.94 -8.23
N GLN A 263 -4.87 18.79 -7.26
CA GLN A 263 -4.61 20.21 -7.48
C GLN A 263 -3.16 20.38 -7.90
N GLN A 264 -2.88 21.26 -8.86
CA GLN A 264 -1.52 21.68 -9.19
C GLN A 264 -1.44 23.19 -9.03
N ALA A 265 -0.72 23.61 -7.97
CA ALA A 265 -0.57 25.02 -7.66
C ALA A 265 0.23 25.73 -8.75
N LEU A 266 -0.28 26.88 -9.24
CA LEU A 266 0.41 27.73 -10.22
C LEU A 266 0.82 27.02 -11.53
N GLY A 267 0.14 25.93 -11.90
CA GLY A 267 0.38 25.20 -13.14
C GLY A 267 1.75 24.53 -13.29
N SER A 268 2.59 24.51 -12.25
CA SER A 268 3.91 23.88 -12.29
C SER A 268 4.21 23.10 -11.00
N GLY A 269 4.66 21.85 -11.16
CA GLY A 269 5.00 20.98 -10.03
C GLY A 269 4.18 19.68 -9.96
N ARG A 270 4.40 18.91 -8.91
CA ARG A 270 3.67 17.65 -8.64
C ARG A 270 2.25 17.98 -8.17
N GLY A 271 1.26 17.19 -8.61
CA GLY A 271 -0.10 17.30 -8.09
C GLY A 271 -0.12 17.06 -6.57
N ILE A 272 -0.80 17.94 -5.85
CA ILE A 272 -1.06 17.86 -4.41
C ILE A 272 -2.49 17.38 -4.17
N SER A 273 -2.70 16.71 -3.05
CA SER A 273 -4.01 16.22 -2.62
C SER A 273 -4.93 17.40 -2.29
N TRP A 274 -6.22 17.22 -2.52
CA TRP A 274 -7.22 18.24 -2.17
C TRP A 274 -7.37 18.33 -0.66
N LYS A 275 -7.66 19.51 -0.12
CA LYS A 275 -8.09 19.59 1.28
C LYS A 275 -9.61 19.52 1.39
N GLN A 276 -10.08 18.86 2.43
CA GLN A 276 -11.49 18.72 2.77
C GLN A 276 -11.75 19.22 4.19
N PRO A 277 -12.93 19.77 4.46
CA PRO A 277 -13.32 20.13 5.80
C PRO A 277 -13.53 18.88 6.65
N VAL A 278 -12.97 18.90 7.85
CA VAL A 278 -13.31 17.98 8.92
C VAL A 278 -13.92 18.81 10.04
N VAL A 279 -15.18 18.54 10.36
CA VAL A 279 -15.95 19.28 11.36
C VAL A 279 -16.35 18.33 12.47
N THR A 280 -16.06 18.71 13.69
CA THR A 280 -16.50 18.02 14.90
C THR A 280 -17.31 18.98 15.75
N VAL A 281 -18.52 18.59 16.13
CA VAL A 281 -19.36 19.34 17.06
C VAL A 281 -19.59 18.52 18.31
N GLU A 282 -19.28 19.10 19.46
CA GLU A 282 -19.57 18.53 20.77
C GLU A 282 -20.56 19.43 21.50
N CYS A 283 -21.67 18.86 21.96
CA CYS A 283 -22.69 19.61 22.67
C CYS A 283 -22.87 19.08 24.10
N SER A 284 -23.09 20.00 25.03
CA SER A 284 -23.25 19.73 26.45
C SER A 284 -24.49 20.45 26.98
N PHE A 285 -25.30 19.74 27.76
CA PHE A 285 -26.59 20.24 28.27
C PHE A 285 -26.51 20.54 29.76
N SER A 286 -27.18 21.62 30.18
CA SER A 286 -27.35 22.00 31.57
C SER A 286 -28.74 22.58 31.80
N SER A 287 -29.43 22.12 32.84
CA SER A 287 -30.83 22.49 33.16
C SER A 287 -31.01 23.21 34.50
N SER A 288 -29.92 23.48 35.23
CA SER A 288 -29.98 24.16 36.53
C SER A 288 -28.97 25.29 36.57
N ILE A 289 -29.47 26.52 36.69
CA ILE A 289 -28.64 27.69 36.94
C ILE A 289 -28.26 27.68 38.43
N ASP A 290 -27.18 26.98 38.77
CA ASP A 290 -26.67 26.92 40.14
C ASP A 290 -25.89 28.21 40.45
N ASN A 291 -26.35 29.00 41.43
CA ASN A 291 -25.71 30.28 41.80
C ASN A 291 -25.46 31.23 40.60
N TYR A 292 -26.40 31.34 39.66
CA TYR A 292 -26.25 32.15 38.44
C TYR A 292 -25.15 31.65 37.47
N THR A 293 -24.75 30.37 37.59
CA THR A 293 -23.71 29.76 36.74
C THR A 293 -24.16 28.44 36.13
N LEU A 294 -23.77 28.20 34.88
CA LEU A 294 -24.00 26.96 34.14
C LEU A 294 -22.65 26.32 33.79
N GLY A 295 -22.47 25.06 34.18
CA GLY A 295 -21.27 24.28 33.91
C GLY A 295 -21.45 23.30 32.76
N TYR A 296 -20.53 23.32 31.80
CA TYR A 296 -20.51 22.43 30.64
C TYR A 296 -19.21 21.65 30.61
N SER A 297 -19.28 20.33 30.50
CA SER A 297 -18.09 19.48 30.35
C SER A 297 -17.90 19.08 28.89
N PHE A 298 -16.68 19.26 28.38
CA PHE A 298 -16.28 18.89 27.02
C PHE A 298 -15.08 17.95 27.07
N LEU A 299 -15.23 16.78 26.44
CA LEU A 299 -14.19 15.77 26.31
C LEU A 299 -13.07 16.26 25.37
N SER A 300 -13.45 16.88 24.24
CA SER A 300 -12.52 17.39 23.24
C SER A 300 -11.54 18.44 23.79
N LEU A 301 -11.98 19.23 24.77
CA LEU A 301 -11.18 20.28 25.40
C LEU A 301 -10.51 19.82 26.70
N ASN A 302 -10.86 18.62 27.21
CA ASN A 302 -10.52 18.13 28.55
C ASN A 302 -10.72 19.21 29.64
N LYS A 303 -11.81 19.97 29.53
CA LYS A 303 -12.09 21.15 30.36
C LYS A 303 -13.59 21.31 30.59
N THR A 304 -13.90 21.90 31.75
CA THR A 304 -15.24 22.39 32.06
C THR A 304 -15.33 23.89 31.82
N VAL A 305 -16.35 24.31 31.08
CA VAL A 305 -16.62 25.71 30.76
C VAL A 305 -17.79 26.18 31.62
N GLN A 306 -17.58 27.23 32.42
CA GLN A 306 -18.64 27.81 33.25
C GLN A 306 -19.14 29.16 32.70
N LEU A 307 -20.40 29.28 32.35
CA LEU A 307 -21.02 30.54 31.93
C LEU A 307 -21.78 31.14 33.11
N SER A 308 -21.50 32.40 33.47
CA SER A 308 -22.23 33.12 34.52
C SER A 308 -23.15 34.17 33.92
N LEU A 309 -24.31 34.38 34.53
CA LEU A 309 -25.30 35.38 34.09
C LEU A 309 -24.72 36.80 34.10
N ASN A 310 -23.83 37.08 35.05
CA ASN A 310 -23.21 38.41 35.22
C ASN A 310 -22.09 38.68 34.21
N SER A 311 -21.44 37.62 33.70
CA SER A 311 -20.27 37.76 32.80
C SER A 311 -20.61 37.52 31.33
N SER A 312 -21.73 36.85 31.03
CA SER A 312 -22.11 36.44 29.68
C SER A 312 -23.35 37.17 29.21
N THR A 313 -23.18 38.11 28.28
CA THR A 313 -24.29 38.82 27.63
C THR A 313 -25.21 37.85 26.87
N ALA A 314 -24.63 36.86 26.19
CA ALA A 314 -25.36 35.82 25.47
C ALA A 314 -26.32 35.04 26.38
N LEU A 315 -25.89 34.69 27.60
CA LEU A 315 -26.74 33.96 28.55
C LEU A 315 -27.84 34.85 29.13
N ALA A 316 -27.51 36.11 29.48
CA ALA A 316 -28.47 37.07 30.00
C ALA A 316 -29.60 37.38 29.00
N GLU A 317 -29.27 37.46 27.71
CA GLU A 317 -30.26 37.69 26.65
C GLU A 317 -31.20 36.49 26.44
N LEU A 318 -30.67 35.27 26.50
CA LEU A 318 -31.48 34.05 26.34
C LEU A 318 -32.43 33.83 27.52
N THR A 319 -32.01 34.13 28.76
CA THR A 319 -32.88 34.04 29.94
C THR A 319 -34.10 34.96 29.91
N ASN A 320 -34.08 36.02 29.09
CA ASN A 320 -35.15 37.01 29.03
C ASN A 320 -36.20 36.72 27.94
N ARG A 321 -36.01 35.66 27.14
CA ARG A 321 -36.98 35.23 26.13
C ARG A 321 -37.82 34.08 26.66
N THR A 322 -38.95 33.81 26.01
CA THR A 322 -39.90 32.72 26.33
C THR A 322 -40.00 31.68 25.22
N ALA A 323 -39.19 31.82 24.17
CA ALA A 323 -39.17 30.95 22.99
C ALA A 323 -37.74 30.49 22.75
N VAL A 324 -37.60 29.36 22.06
CA VAL A 324 -36.29 28.79 21.71
C VAL A 324 -35.49 29.79 20.89
N ASP A 325 -34.27 30.07 21.33
CA ASP A 325 -33.39 31.03 20.68
C ASP A 325 -31.91 30.62 20.87
N TYR A 326 -31.01 31.25 20.11
CA TYR A 326 -29.58 30.96 20.15
C TYR A 326 -28.74 32.24 20.22
N ARG A 327 -27.56 32.17 20.84
CA ARG A 327 -26.56 33.24 20.87
C ARG A 327 -25.16 32.68 20.71
N TYR A 328 -24.22 33.53 20.29
CA TYR A 328 -22.80 33.22 20.19
C TYR A 328 -22.05 33.77 21.43
N PRO A 329 -21.64 32.93 22.40
CA PRO A 329 -20.91 33.39 23.57
C PRO A 329 -19.47 33.83 23.30
N ASN A 330 -18.94 33.56 22.10
CA ASN A 330 -17.58 33.92 21.69
C ASN A 330 -16.52 33.40 22.68
N LEU A 331 -16.60 32.13 23.03
CA LEU A 331 -15.72 31.48 24.01
C LEU A 331 -14.25 31.43 23.54
N ARG A 332 -14.01 31.43 22.23
CA ARG A 332 -12.66 31.54 21.66
C ARG A 332 -11.96 32.82 22.12
N THR A 333 -12.58 33.98 21.98
CA THR A 333 -11.96 35.27 22.31
C THR A 333 -12.03 35.57 23.80
N SER A 334 -13.19 35.30 24.43
CA SER A 334 -13.42 35.60 25.85
C SER A 334 -12.63 34.69 26.80
N LYS A 335 -12.45 33.41 26.45
CA LYS A 335 -11.78 32.41 27.30
C LYS A 335 -10.53 31.78 26.68
N ARG A 336 -10.12 32.21 25.49
CA ARG A 336 -8.93 31.69 24.76
C ARG A 336 -9.00 30.17 24.57
N LEU A 337 -10.19 29.65 24.26
CA LEU A 337 -10.37 28.23 23.97
C LEU A 337 -9.95 27.91 22.53
N PRO A 338 -9.29 26.77 22.27
CA PRO A 338 -8.91 26.33 20.93
C PRO A 338 -10.13 25.73 20.22
N ILE A 339 -11.05 26.58 19.80
CA ILE A 339 -12.28 26.21 19.09
C ILE A 339 -12.45 27.07 17.83
N SER A 340 -13.21 26.55 16.86
CA SER A 340 -13.56 27.26 15.64
C SER A 340 -14.69 28.25 15.85
N ALA A 341 -15.76 27.81 16.52
CA ALA A 341 -16.91 28.61 16.94
C ALA A 341 -17.65 27.94 18.11
N ASP A 342 -18.61 28.66 18.68
CA ASP A 342 -19.46 28.18 19.78
C ASP A 342 -20.88 28.74 19.65
N ILE A 343 -21.88 27.93 19.97
CA ILE A 343 -23.30 28.29 19.91
C ILE A 343 -23.98 27.87 21.21
N LEU A 344 -24.73 28.78 21.82
CA LEU A 344 -25.56 28.54 22.99
C LEU A 344 -27.03 28.57 22.60
N PHE A 345 -27.71 27.45 22.76
CA PHE A 345 -29.16 27.34 22.63
C PHE A 345 -29.81 27.43 24.01
N GLY A 346 -30.91 28.18 24.10
CA GLY A 346 -31.69 28.30 25.32
C GLY A 346 -33.18 28.16 25.02
N THR A 347 -33.88 27.48 25.92
CA THR A 347 -35.34 27.50 25.99
C THR A 347 -35.80 27.65 27.43
N THR A 348 -36.90 28.36 27.58
CA THR A 348 -37.51 28.85 28.81
C THR A 348 -39.02 28.59 28.72
N GLU A 349 -39.39 27.37 28.37
CA GLU A 349 -40.78 26.92 28.48
C GLU A 349 -41.14 26.62 29.93
N GLU A 350 -42.42 26.80 30.30
CA GLU A 350 -42.96 26.75 31.68
C GLU A 350 -42.57 25.52 32.53
N TRP A 351 -42.04 24.45 31.91
CA TRP A 351 -41.73 23.19 32.58
C TRP A 351 -40.26 22.74 32.46
N HIS A 352 -39.45 23.38 31.60
CA HIS A 352 -38.05 22.97 31.34
C HIS A 352 -37.14 24.16 30.96
N ASP A 353 -36.44 24.74 31.95
CA ASP A 353 -35.28 25.58 31.66
C ASP A 353 -34.11 24.69 31.21
N GLY A 354 -33.62 24.92 30.00
CA GLY A 354 -32.55 24.10 29.44
C GLY A 354 -31.65 24.86 28.49
N TYR A 355 -30.35 24.73 28.73
CA TYR A 355 -29.32 25.40 27.96
C TYR A 355 -28.35 24.37 27.38
N THR A 356 -28.20 24.38 26.06
CA THR A 356 -27.24 23.51 25.35
C THR A 356 -26.13 24.36 24.77
N LEU A 357 -24.91 24.14 25.23
CA LEU A 357 -23.71 24.76 24.67
C LEU A 357 -23.03 23.77 23.72
N CYS A 358 -22.86 24.18 22.46
CA CYS A 358 -22.16 23.43 21.44
C CYS A 358 -20.84 24.12 21.10
N VAL A 359 -19.75 23.36 21.07
CA VAL A 359 -18.44 23.80 20.60
C VAL A 359 -18.13 23.14 19.26
N ILE A 360 -17.60 23.92 18.33
CA ILE A 360 -17.30 23.50 16.96
C ILE A 360 -15.78 23.50 16.78
N LEU A 361 -15.26 22.42 16.22
CA LEU A 361 -13.87 22.22 15.87
C LEU A 361 -13.82 21.90 14.37
N ALA A 362 -13.28 22.81 13.57
CA ALA A 362 -13.18 22.66 12.13
C ALA A 362 -11.74 22.84 11.66
N SER A 363 -11.29 21.96 10.77
CA SER A 363 -9.93 21.97 10.22
C SER A 363 -9.93 21.46 8.78
N TRP A 364 -8.94 21.89 8.00
CA TRP A 364 -8.67 21.34 6.67
C TRP A 364 -7.79 20.08 6.79
N SER A 365 -8.17 19.00 6.12
CA SER A 365 -7.39 17.75 6.06
C SER A 365 -7.15 17.34 4.61
N GLU A 366 -5.94 16.87 4.30
CA GLU A 366 -5.60 16.38 2.96
C GLU A 366 -6.32 15.05 2.68
N ALA A 367 -6.91 14.98 1.48
CA ALA A 367 -7.67 13.84 1.01
C ALA A 367 -7.40 13.56 -0.47
N ASP A 368 -7.04 12.32 -0.77
CA ASP A 368 -6.93 11.85 -2.15
C ASP A 368 -8.32 11.57 -2.71
N ALA A 369 -8.63 12.07 -3.91
CA ALA A 369 -9.96 12.00 -4.52
C ALA A 369 -9.97 11.10 -5.76
N TRP A 370 -10.87 10.12 -5.85
CA TRP A 370 -11.02 9.28 -7.04
C TRP A 370 -12.42 8.67 -7.25
N ILE A 371 -12.71 8.19 -8.46
CA ILE A 371 -13.90 7.41 -8.81
C ILE A 371 -13.45 6.09 -9.43
N GLU A 372 -14.11 4.98 -9.08
CA GLU A 372 -13.82 3.62 -9.57
C GLU A 372 -14.95 3.08 -10.46
N SER A 373 -14.80 3.14 -11.77
CA SER A 373 -15.77 2.61 -12.72
C SER A 373 -15.33 1.23 -13.25
N PRO A 374 -16.25 0.30 -13.57
CA PRO A 374 -17.71 0.39 -13.50
C PRO A 374 -18.29 -0.02 -12.13
N LEU A 375 -17.43 -0.28 -11.13
CA LEU A 375 -17.85 -0.81 -9.83
C LEU A 375 -18.71 0.17 -9.03
N SER A 376 -18.43 1.47 -9.14
CA SER A 376 -19.11 2.53 -8.40
C SER A 376 -19.03 3.88 -9.13
N TYR A 377 -20.13 4.60 -9.18
CA TYR A 377 -20.13 6.01 -9.61
C TYR A 377 -19.92 6.98 -8.44
N ASN A 378 -19.71 6.45 -7.22
CA ASN A 378 -19.41 7.26 -6.06
C ASN A 378 -17.97 7.75 -6.14
N SER A 379 -17.80 9.02 -5.82
CA SER A 379 -16.50 9.60 -5.54
C SER A 379 -16.04 9.15 -4.15
N LEU A 380 -14.84 8.58 -4.13
CA LEU A 380 -14.12 8.02 -3.00
C LEU A 380 -13.03 9.00 -2.59
N PHE A 381 -12.88 9.18 -1.28
CA PHE A 381 -11.84 10.05 -0.76
C PHE A 381 -11.17 9.44 0.44
N GLN A 382 -9.84 9.42 0.42
CA GLN A 382 -9.06 8.87 1.51
C GLN A 382 -8.37 9.99 2.27
N LEU A 383 -8.74 10.14 3.53
CA LEU A 383 -8.07 11.01 4.48
C LEU A 383 -6.69 10.43 4.84
N GLU A 384 -5.72 11.32 5.09
CA GLU A 384 -4.39 10.92 5.59
C GLU A 384 -4.49 10.09 6.87
N ARG A 385 -5.48 10.39 7.72
CA ARG A 385 -5.72 9.71 9.00
C ARG A 385 -7.21 9.38 9.14
N PRO A 386 -7.56 8.29 9.86
CA PRO A 386 -8.95 7.99 10.19
C PRO A 386 -9.62 9.14 10.96
N LEU A 387 -10.93 9.30 10.77
CA LEU A 387 -11.69 10.35 11.44
C LEU A 387 -11.60 10.23 12.98
N SER A 388 -11.43 9.01 13.51
CA SER A 388 -11.21 8.76 14.95
C SER A 388 -9.94 9.40 15.50
N ASN A 389 -8.83 9.28 14.77
CA ASN A 389 -7.52 9.74 15.24
C ASN A 389 -7.35 11.23 15.03
N ILE A 390 -8.05 11.78 14.04
CA ILE A 390 -8.10 13.23 13.84
C ILE A 390 -8.66 13.88 15.10
N ILE A 391 -9.75 13.35 15.67
CA ILE A 391 -10.46 13.87 16.88
C ILE A 391 -9.54 14.11 18.09
N GLU A 392 -8.55 13.26 18.33
CA GLU A 392 -7.67 13.33 19.52
C GLU A 392 -6.51 14.34 19.39
N ASP A 393 -6.24 14.85 18.19
CA ASP A 393 -5.16 15.80 17.97
C ASP A 393 -5.57 17.22 18.38
N THR A 394 -4.95 17.74 19.45
CA THR A 394 -5.16 19.08 20.00
C THR A 394 -4.28 20.15 19.36
N SER A 395 -3.39 19.78 18.44
CA SER A 395 -2.42 20.67 17.79
C SER A 395 -2.86 21.23 16.43
N ARG A 396 -4.15 21.10 16.10
CA ARG A 396 -4.67 21.45 14.77
C ARG A 396 -4.67 22.95 14.48
N ASP A 397 -4.39 23.28 13.22
CA ASP A 397 -4.73 24.57 12.63
C ASP A 397 -6.25 24.67 12.44
N LEU A 398 -6.92 25.16 13.49
CA LEU A 398 -8.37 25.34 13.50
C LEU A 398 -8.79 26.54 12.67
N ILE A 399 -9.84 26.34 11.87
CA ILE A 399 -10.51 27.40 11.12
C ILE A 399 -11.23 28.32 12.11
N GLU A 400 -10.92 29.60 12.11
CA GLU A 400 -11.65 30.62 12.87
C GLU A 400 -12.96 30.95 12.14
N MET A 401 -14.09 30.83 12.82
CA MET A 401 -15.41 31.16 12.27
C MET A 401 -16.00 32.32 13.07
N ASP A 402 -16.12 33.48 12.42
CA ASP A 402 -16.78 34.66 12.99
C ASP A 402 -18.31 34.47 13.01
N ASP A 403 -18.97 35.13 13.96
CA ASP A 403 -20.42 35.08 14.15
C ASP A 403 -21.14 35.50 12.87
N LYS A 404 -20.62 36.50 12.14
CA LYS A 404 -21.20 36.95 10.86
C LYS A 404 -21.15 35.88 9.77
N TRP A 405 -20.10 35.07 9.75
CA TRP A 405 -20.00 33.95 8.81
C TRP A 405 -21.01 32.86 9.18
N MET A 406 -21.08 32.54 10.47
CA MET A 406 -22.04 31.59 11.02
C MET A 406 -23.48 32.02 10.70
N GLU A 407 -23.87 33.25 11.02
CA GLU A 407 -25.17 33.81 10.65
C GLU A 407 -25.45 33.73 9.14
N GLY A 408 -24.43 33.99 8.31
CA GLY A 408 -24.52 33.91 6.87
C GLY A 408 -24.93 32.52 6.37
N ILE A 409 -24.25 31.48 6.83
CA ILE A 409 -24.51 30.09 6.40
C ILE A 409 -25.82 29.52 6.97
N PHE A 410 -26.35 30.10 8.05
CA PHE A 410 -27.60 29.66 8.68
C PHE A 410 -28.83 30.49 8.28
N SER A 411 -28.66 31.54 7.46
CA SER A 411 -29.77 32.36 6.99
C SER A 411 -30.51 31.71 5.81
N PHE A 412 -31.76 31.32 5.99
CA PHE A 412 -32.68 30.92 4.92
C PHE A 412 -33.76 31.98 4.70
N SER A 413 -34.36 32.01 3.51
CA SER A 413 -35.18 33.12 2.97
C SER A 413 -36.19 33.76 3.94
N ASN A 414 -36.77 33.01 4.88
CA ASN A 414 -37.74 33.50 5.86
C ASN A 414 -37.49 33.12 7.33
N GLU A 415 -36.57 32.18 7.64
CA GLU A 415 -36.26 31.72 9.00
C GLU A 415 -34.78 31.33 9.13
N SER A 416 -34.23 31.34 10.35
CA SER A 416 -32.87 30.85 10.59
C SER A 416 -32.87 29.32 10.72
N PHE A 417 -31.90 28.65 10.10
CA PHE A 417 -31.70 27.21 10.25
C PHE A 417 -31.54 26.79 11.71
N LEU A 418 -30.89 27.64 12.51
CA LEU A 418 -30.64 27.37 13.91
C LEU A 418 -31.93 27.35 14.73
N THR A 419 -32.89 28.23 14.40
CA THR A 419 -34.25 28.17 14.97
C THR A 419 -34.93 26.86 14.56
N SER A 420 -34.87 26.47 13.28
CA SER A 420 -35.47 25.22 12.82
C SER A 420 -34.84 23.96 13.45
N ILE A 421 -33.51 23.93 13.66
CA ILE A 421 -32.86 22.84 14.41
C ILE A 421 -33.35 22.85 15.85
N ALA A 422 -33.44 24.01 16.46
CA ALA A 422 -33.80 24.13 17.86
C ALA A 422 -35.24 23.65 18.11
N ASP A 423 -36.19 24.02 17.25
CA ASP A 423 -37.57 23.51 17.24
C ASP A 423 -37.61 21.99 16.97
N TRP A 424 -36.79 21.50 16.04
CA TRP A 424 -36.76 20.06 15.73
C TRP A 424 -36.18 19.21 16.87
N CYS A 425 -35.16 19.73 17.54
CA CYS A 425 -34.52 19.07 18.68
C CYS A 425 -35.25 19.33 20.01
N GLU A 426 -36.27 20.21 20.02
CA GLU A 426 -37.01 20.71 21.19
C GLU A 426 -37.67 19.59 21.99
N GLY A 427 -38.13 18.53 21.31
CA GLY A 427 -38.87 17.46 21.96
C GLY A 427 -38.13 16.71 23.07
N ARG A 428 -36.78 16.80 23.17
CA ARG A 428 -35.99 16.06 24.19
C ARG A 428 -34.67 16.70 24.65
N MET A 429 -34.31 17.91 24.21
CA MET A 429 -33.03 18.60 24.53
C MET A 429 -31.80 17.67 24.54
N TYR A 430 -31.68 16.82 23.52
CA TYR A 430 -30.55 15.91 23.42
C TYR A 430 -29.36 16.62 22.78
N PRO A 431 -28.21 16.77 23.48
CA PRO A 431 -26.99 17.34 22.88
C PRO A 431 -26.59 16.64 21.58
N ARG A 432 -26.94 15.35 21.45
CA ARG A 432 -26.72 14.54 20.25
C ARG A 432 -27.40 15.08 18.99
N CYS A 433 -28.62 15.63 19.13
CA CYS A 433 -29.40 16.14 18.01
C CYS A 433 -28.71 17.39 17.42
N PHE A 434 -28.40 18.36 18.28
CA PHE A 434 -27.66 19.56 17.91
C PHE A 434 -26.29 19.23 17.31
N ALA A 435 -25.52 18.33 17.95
CA ALA A 435 -24.21 17.94 17.45
C ALA A 435 -24.28 17.41 16.02
N LEU A 436 -25.23 16.53 15.71
CA LEU A 436 -25.36 15.95 14.37
C LEU A 436 -25.72 17.00 13.30
N PHE A 437 -26.76 17.80 13.52
CA PHE A 437 -27.24 18.75 12.51
C PHE A 437 -26.24 19.89 12.26
N LEU A 438 -25.61 20.39 13.32
CA LEU A 438 -24.55 21.38 13.18
C LEU A 438 -23.35 20.80 12.43
N THR A 439 -22.94 19.57 12.74
CA THR A 439 -21.87 18.89 11.99
C THR A 439 -22.20 18.77 10.51
N LEU A 440 -23.40 18.29 10.16
CA LEU A 440 -23.81 18.13 8.75
C LEU A 440 -23.80 19.48 8.01
N HIS A 441 -24.46 20.49 8.57
CA HIS A 441 -24.63 21.79 7.91
C HIS A 441 -23.32 22.56 7.76
N ILE A 442 -22.49 22.60 8.80
CA ILE A 442 -21.21 23.31 8.75
C ILE A 442 -20.24 22.58 7.80
N THR A 443 -20.26 21.24 7.78
CA THR A 443 -19.46 20.46 6.83
C THR A 443 -19.86 20.76 5.38
N ASP A 444 -21.16 20.77 5.11
CA ASP A 444 -21.69 21.13 3.79
C ASP A 444 -21.31 22.56 3.40
N ALA A 445 -21.54 23.53 4.29
CA ALA A 445 -21.21 24.93 4.05
C ALA A 445 -19.71 25.12 3.74
N LEU A 446 -18.81 24.47 4.48
CA LEU A 446 -17.37 24.51 4.19
C LEU A 446 -17.00 23.83 2.87
N ALA A 447 -17.65 22.72 2.52
CA ALA A 447 -17.44 22.03 1.25
C ALA A 447 -17.92 22.85 0.03
N GLN A 448 -18.82 23.81 0.26
CA GLN A 448 -19.28 24.79 -0.71
C GLN A 448 -18.48 26.10 -0.68
N ALA A 449 -17.90 26.48 0.48
CA ALA A 449 -17.21 27.76 0.72
C ALA A 449 -15.93 27.99 -0.12
N GLY A 450 -15.38 26.97 -0.77
CA GLY A 450 -14.24 27.09 -1.67
C GLY A 450 -14.55 27.74 -3.03
N ASN A 451 -15.78 28.20 -3.27
CA ASN A 451 -16.23 28.76 -4.55
C ASN A 451 -16.62 30.24 -4.45
N ASN A 452 -15.71 31.07 -3.94
CA ASN A 452 -15.92 32.51 -3.89
C ASN A 452 -15.57 33.12 -5.26
N GLU A 453 -16.45 32.94 -6.25
CA GLU A 453 -16.77 33.91 -7.33
C GLU A 453 -17.74 33.39 -8.43
N SER A 454 -18.16 32.12 -8.49
CA SER A 454 -18.72 31.58 -9.76
C SER A 454 -20.08 30.86 -9.69
N TRP A 455 -21.14 31.54 -9.26
CA TRP A 455 -22.51 31.08 -9.59
C TRP A 455 -23.40 32.22 -10.10
N PRO A 456 -23.05 32.80 -11.26
CA PRO A 456 -24.02 32.78 -12.38
C PRO A 456 -23.42 32.45 -13.78
N GLU A 457 -22.10 32.37 -13.93
CA GLU A 457 -21.43 32.12 -15.23
C GLU A 457 -20.53 30.87 -15.19
N TYR A 458 -21.03 29.77 -14.63
CA TYR A 458 -20.43 28.42 -14.78
C TYR A 458 -20.58 27.88 -16.24
N PHE A 459 -20.90 28.77 -17.17
CA PHE A 459 -21.00 28.54 -18.60
C PHE A 459 -19.62 28.69 -19.24
N SER A 460 -19.34 27.77 -20.16
CA SER A 460 -18.29 27.82 -21.16
C SER A 460 -17.95 29.24 -21.63
N ASP A 461 -16.67 29.59 -21.60
CA ASP A 461 -16.04 30.74 -22.28
C ASP A 461 -15.95 32.10 -21.56
N ALA A 462 -16.02 32.15 -20.23
CA ALA A 462 -15.56 33.34 -19.52
C ALA A 462 -14.04 33.51 -19.66
N LYS A 463 -13.59 34.50 -20.45
CA LYS A 463 -12.19 34.94 -20.50
C LYS A 463 -11.74 35.36 -19.09
N LEU A 464 -11.09 34.44 -18.37
CA LEU A 464 -10.48 34.71 -17.07
C LEU A 464 -9.31 35.68 -17.25
N SER A 465 -9.23 36.71 -16.39
CA SER A 465 -8.21 37.75 -16.41
C SER A 465 -6.79 37.17 -16.27
N ASP A 466 -5.86 37.58 -17.14
CA ASP A 466 -4.45 37.16 -17.24
C ASP A 466 -3.58 37.43 -15.99
N THR A 467 -4.15 37.99 -14.92
CA THR A 467 -3.40 38.54 -13.78
C THR A 467 -3.58 37.81 -12.45
N ALA A 468 -4.50 36.84 -12.36
CA ALA A 468 -4.69 36.06 -11.14
C ALA A 468 -3.86 34.76 -11.17
N HIS A 469 -3.26 34.39 -10.04
CA HIS A 469 -2.62 33.09 -9.88
C HIS A 469 -3.69 32.00 -10.06
N GLN A 470 -3.49 31.10 -11.01
CA GLN A 470 -4.43 30.04 -11.34
C GLN A 470 -3.86 28.68 -10.95
N ASP A 471 -4.71 27.85 -10.38
CA ASP A 471 -4.41 26.44 -10.15
C ASP A 471 -5.01 25.60 -11.27
N THR A 472 -4.35 24.48 -11.56
CA THR A 472 -4.80 23.52 -12.56
C THR A 472 -5.34 22.26 -11.89
N ILE A 473 -6.44 21.73 -12.41
CA ILE A 473 -6.96 20.43 -11.99
C ILE A 473 -6.33 19.35 -12.87
N LEU A 474 -5.58 18.45 -12.23
CA LEU A 474 -4.99 17.29 -12.89
C LEU A 474 -5.89 16.08 -12.68
N TYR A 475 -6.53 15.59 -13.74
CA TYR A 475 -7.15 14.26 -13.70
C TYR A 475 -6.17 13.22 -14.25
N THR A 476 -6.01 12.14 -13.51
CA THR A 476 -5.20 10.98 -13.91
C THR A 476 -6.07 9.75 -13.90
N ARG A 477 -6.10 9.01 -15.00
CA ARG A 477 -6.80 7.72 -15.08
C ARG A 477 -5.82 6.59 -14.87
N TYR A 478 -6.29 5.53 -14.21
CA TYR A 478 -5.58 4.28 -14.00
C TYR A 478 -6.46 3.12 -14.43
N TYR A 479 -5.90 2.12 -15.10
CA TYR A 479 -6.56 0.85 -15.38
C TYR A 479 -6.09 -0.23 -14.42
N TYR A 480 -7.00 -1.08 -13.96
CA TYR A 480 -6.65 -2.23 -13.14
C TYR A 480 -6.35 -3.43 -14.04
N THR A 481 -5.07 -3.63 -14.34
CA THR A 481 -4.64 -4.63 -15.31
C THR A 481 -3.33 -5.32 -14.91
N TYR A 482 -3.03 -6.43 -15.58
CA TYR A 482 -1.82 -7.19 -15.33
C TYR A 482 -0.62 -6.49 -15.97
N ALA A 483 0.44 -6.28 -15.20
CA ALA A 483 1.65 -5.63 -15.70
C ALA A 483 2.92 -6.24 -15.11
N TYR A 484 4.00 -6.15 -15.89
CA TYR A 484 5.36 -6.48 -15.45
C TYR A 484 6.04 -5.23 -14.91
N ARG A 485 5.95 -5.00 -13.60
CA ARG A 485 6.50 -3.82 -12.92
C ARG A 485 7.16 -4.19 -11.60
N PHE A 486 8.37 -3.68 -11.33
CA PHE A 486 9.08 -3.93 -10.06
C PHE A 486 8.39 -3.33 -8.84
N GLY A 487 7.66 -2.22 -9.01
CA GLY A 487 6.99 -1.50 -7.92
C GLY A 487 5.78 -2.21 -7.33
N SER A 488 5.24 -3.24 -8.00
CA SER A 488 4.00 -3.91 -7.57
C SER A 488 4.20 -4.85 -6.38
N SER A 489 5.40 -5.39 -6.15
CA SER A 489 5.67 -6.29 -5.02
C SER A 489 7.15 -6.40 -4.68
N ARG A 490 7.46 -6.38 -3.37
CA ARG A 490 8.80 -6.70 -2.86
C ARG A 490 9.25 -8.12 -3.23
N GLY A 491 8.32 -9.05 -3.44
CA GLY A 491 8.63 -10.42 -3.84
C GLY A 491 9.30 -10.52 -5.21
N ILE A 492 9.01 -9.59 -6.12
CA ILE A 492 9.58 -9.56 -7.48
C ILE A 492 11.07 -9.24 -7.43
N LEU A 493 11.48 -8.26 -6.62
CA LEU A 493 12.89 -7.93 -6.41
C LEU A 493 13.67 -9.11 -5.85
N LEU A 494 13.07 -9.83 -4.89
CA LEU A 494 13.67 -11.04 -4.32
C LEU A 494 13.77 -12.14 -5.37
N ALA A 495 12.73 -12.36 -6.17
CA ALA A 495 12.74 -13.35 -7.26
C ALA A 495 13.85 -13.06 -8.28
N PHE A 496 13.95 -11.82 -8.77
CA PHE A 496 15.02 -11.44 -9.70
C PHE A 496 16.41 -11.53 -9.08
N SER A 497 16.57 -11.22 -7.79
CA SER A 497 17.86 -11.41 -7.11
C SER A 497 18.33 -12.87 -7.15
N PHE A 498 17.43 -13.82 -6.92
CA PHE A 498 17.73 -15.26 -7.01
C PHE A 498 17.95 -15.74 -8.44
N LEU A 499 17.09 -15.31 -9.38
CA LEU A 499 17.19 -15.70 -10.78
C LEU A 499 18.48 -15.16 -11.42
N LEU A 500 18.87 -13.93 -11.09
CA LEU A 500 20.13 -13.33 -11.55
C LEU A 500 21.35 -13.99 -10.89
N LEU A 501 21.22 -14.49 -9.66
CA LEU A 501 22.27 -15.29 -9.02
C LEU A 501 22.49 -16.62 -9.75
N HIS A 502 21.43 -17.27 -10.23
CA HIS A 502 21.53 -18.43 -11.12
C HIS A 502 22.24 -18.07 -12.44
N VAL A 503 21.84 -16.97 -13.09
CA VAL A 503 22.50 -16.50 -14.32
C VAL A 503 23.98 -16.21 -14.08
N LEU A 504 24.33 -15.58 -12.96
CA LEU A 504 25.72 -15.33 -12.58
C LEU A 504 26.50 -16.64 -12.42
N MET A 505 25.91 -17.66 -11.77
CA MET A 505 26.53 -18.99 -11.66
C MET A 505 26.76 -19.63 -13.03
N VAL A 506 25.80 -19.51 -13.96
CA VAL A 506 25.97 -19.98 -15.34
C VAL A 506 27.13 -19.26 -16.02
N LEU A 507 27.21 -17.93 -15.91
CA LEU A 507 28.30 -17.16 -16.51
C LEU A 507 29.66 -17.55 -15.95
N ILE A 508 29.78 -17.72 -14.62
CA ILE A 508 31.01 -18.20 -13.98
C ILE A 508 31.37 -19.58 -14.51
N HIS A 509 30.42 -20.51 -14.54
CA HIS A 509 30.63 -21.86 -15.05
C HIS A 509 31.09 -21.87 -16.51
N LEU A 510 30.46 -21.08 -17.38
CA LEU A 510 30.87 -20.96 -18.79
C LEU A 510 32.30 -20.40 -18.91
N VAL A 511 32.67 -19.40 -18.10
CA VAL A 511 34.04 -18.86 -18.08
C VAL A 511 35.04 -19.90 -17.58
N GLU A 512 34.70 -20.71 -16.57
CA GLU A 512 35.54 -21.81 -16.10
C GLU A 512 35.75 -22.87 -17.19
N VAL A 513 34.67 -23.29 -17.86
CA VAL A 513 34.74 -24.26 -18.97
C VAL A 513 35.60 -23.72 -20.12
N MET A 514 35.43 -22.44 -20.50
CA MET A 514 36.23 -21.82 -21.57
C MET A 514 37.70 -21.63 -21.21
N ARG A 515 38.03 -21.42 -19.93
CA ARG A 515 39.43 -21.27 -19.46
C ARG A 515 40.13 -22.61 -19.21
N SER A 516 39.39 -23.71 -19.13
CA SER A 516 39.97 -25.02 -18.93
C SER A 516 40.84 -25.41 -20.13
N LYS A 517 42.10 -25.79 -19.85
CA LYS A 517 43.02 -26.31 -20.88
C LYS A 517 42.60 -27.68 -21.42
N GLU A 518 41.83 -28.40 -20.62
CA GLU A 518 41.13 -29.63 -21.00
C GLU A 518 39.63 -29.31 -20.89
N PRO A 519 39.02 -28.68 -21.91
CA PRO A 519 37.57 -28.55 -21.93
C PRO A 519 37.03 -29.97 -21.91
N TRP A 520 36.39 -30.34 -20.81
CA TRP A 520 35.84 -31.68 -20.65
C TRP A 520 34.83 -31.91 -21.78
N GLN A 521 35.24 -32.69 -22.78
CA GLN A 521 34.40 -33.17 -23.86
C GLN A 521 33.76 -34.44 -23.30
N GLY A 522 32.51 -34.34 -22.84
CA GLY A 522 31.81 -35.42 -22.14
C GLY A 522 31.78 -36.73 -22.93
N SER A 523 31.73 -37.84 -22.20
CA SER A 523 31.08 -39.08 -22.67
C SER A 523 31.13 -40.23 -21.67
N ASP A 524 32.07 -40.27 -20.72
CA ASP A 524 32.31 -41.55 -20.03
C ASP A 524 31.60 -41.67 -18.68
N TRP A 525 31.27 -40.57 -17.97
CA TRP A 525 30.73 -40.61 -16.59
C TRP A 525 29.64 -39.56 -16.29
N ASP A 526 28.86 -39.20 -17.29
CA ASP A 526 27.95 -38.04 -17.29
C ASP A 526 26.64 -38.32 -16.53
N ASN A 527 26.39 -39.56 -16.10
CA ASN A 527 25.20 -39.91 -15.33
C ASN A 527 25.51 -40.81 -14.12
N PHE A 528 24.54 -40.92 -13.20
CA PHE A 528 24.67 -41.75 -12.00
C PHE A 528 24.97 -43.22 -12.30
N GLY A 529 24.36 -43.75 -13.38
CA GLY A 529 24.57 -45.12 -13.83
C GLY A 529 26.03 -45.35 -14.18
N ASP A 530 26.67 -44.42 -14.88
CA ASP A 530 28.08 -44.52 -15.24
C ASP A 530 28.98 -44.48 -14.00
N MET A 531 28.70 -43.57 -13.05
CA MET A 531 29.42 -43.52 -11.76
C MET A 531 29.19 -44.79 -10.92
N LEU A 532 27.99 -45.37 -10.96
CA LEU A 532 27.67 -46.62 -10.27
C LEU A 532 28.38 -47.81 -10.93
N VAL A 533 28.42 -47.86 -12.26
CA VAL A 533 29.15 -48.87 -13.03
C VAL A 533 30.65 -48.79 -12.70
N LEU A 534 31.24 -47.59 -12.61
CA LEU A 534 32.60 -47.41 -12.09
C LEU A 534 32.78 -47.94 -10.68
N ALA A 535 31.84 -47.62 -9.79
CA ALA A 535 31.91 -48.04 -8.41
C ALA A 535 31.84 -49.58 -8.30
N LEU A 536 31.00 -50.23 -9.10
CA LEU A 536 30.86 -51.68 -9.18
C LEU A 536 32.09 -52.35 -9.84
N ALA A 537 32.71 -51.69 -10.81
CA ALA A 537 33.93 -52.16 -11.46
C ALA A 537 35.21 -51.91 -10.64
N SER A 538 35.13 -51.09 -9.57
CA SER A 538 36.26 -50.80 -8.70
C SER A 538 36.61 -51.99 -7.81
N LYS A 539 37.90 -52.31 -7.68
CA LYS A 539 38.35 -53.37 -6.77
C LYS A 539 38.15 -52.93 -5.31
N PRO A 540 37.72 -53.83 -4.39
CA PRO A 540 37.70 -53.51 -2.97
C PRO A 540 39.13 -53.14 -2.53
N PRO A 541 39.30 -52.16 -1.64
CA PRO A 541 40.63 -51.66 -1.28
C PRO A 541 41.48 -52.82 -0.75
N THR A 542 42.63 -53.03 -1.38
CA THR A 542 43.63 -54.04 -1.02
C THR A 542 44.42 -53.57 0.20
N GLY A 543 43.73 -53.41 1.31
CA GLY A 543 44.26 -53.10 2.62
C GLY A 543 43.46 -53.93 3.63
N THR A 544 44.17 -54.62 4.52
CA THR A 544 43.61 -55.54 5.52
C THR A 544 42.36 -54.97 6.21
N ASN A 545 41.19 -55.55 5.89
CA ASN A 545 39.98 -55.66 6.72
C ASN A 545 39.41 -54.44 7.50
N ASP A 546 39.65 -53.19 7.11
CA ASP A 546 39.08 -52.03 7.84
C ASP A 546 37.69 -51.57 7.38
N LEU A 547 37.17 -52.10 6.27
CA LEU A 547 35.77 -51.88 5.86
C LEU A 547 34.80 -52.91 6.47
N ALA A 548 35.30 -54.10 6.83
CA ALA A 548 34.56 -55.13 7.54
C ALA A 548 34.51 -54.86 9.05
N GLN A 549 35.48 -54.11 9.59
CA GLN A 549 35.40 -53.54 10.93
C GLN A 549 34.50 -52.31 10.87
N GLN A 550 33.57 -52.21 11.83
CA GLN A 550 32.42 -51.29 11.89
C GLN A 550 32.82 -49.80 11.89
N SER A 551 33.40 -49.30 10.80
CA SER A 551 33.78 -47.90 10.65
C SER A 551 32.51 -47.06 10.68
N SER A 552 32.49 -46.06 11.58
CA SER A 552 31.31 -45.23 11.76
C SER A 552 30.98 -44.54 10.42
N LYS A 553 29.69 -44.45 10.04
CA LYS A 553 29.25 -43.78 8.80
C LYS A 553 29.91 -42.41 8.60
N PHE A 554 30.20 -41.71 9.70
CA PHE A 554 30.92 -40.43 9.72
C PHE A 554 32.34 -40.49 9.12
N GLN A 555 33.13 -41.51 9.46
CA GLN A 555 34.49 -41.68 8.93
C GLN A 555 34.47 -42.02 7.44
N LEU A 556 33.46 -42.77 7.00
CA LEU A 556 33.29 -43.14 5.59
C LEU A 556 33.03 -41.92 4.70
N TRP A 557 32.15 -40.99 5.12
CA TRP A 557 31.85 -39.77 4.37
C TRP A 557 33.04 -38.83 4.19
N ARG A 558 34.11 -39.00 4.98
CA ARG A 558 35.35 -38.23 4.87
C ARG A 558 36.34 -38.78 3.83
N LYS A 559 36.20 -40.05 3.41
CA LYS A 559 37.14 -40.65 2.46
C LYS A 559 37.08 -39.93 1.12
N ILE A 560 38.26 -39.71 0.52
CA ILE A 560 38.40 -39.00 -0.76
C ILE A 560 38.36 -40.04 -1.88
N ALA A 561 37.48 -39.83 -2.84
CA ALA A 561 37.38 -40.60 -4.07
C ALA A 561 38.09 -39.88 -5.23
N THR A 562 38.81 -40.64 -6.05
CA THR A 562 39.45 -40.20 -7.31
C THR A 562 39.29 -41.30 -8.36
N VAL A 563 39.22 -40.94 -9.64
CA VAL A 563 39.26 -41.91 -10.74
C VAL A 563 40.70 -42.05 -11.22
N ALA A 564 41.18 -43.28 -11.37
CA ALA A 564 42.52 -43.58 -11.89
C ALA A 564 42.44 -44.68 -12.96
N ARG A 565 43.38 -44.66 -13.91
CA ARG A 565 43.53 -45.69 -14.96
C ARG A 565 44.40 -46.82 -14.43
N GLU A 566 44.00 -48.07 -14.65
CA GLU A 566 44.74 -49.25 -14.16
C GLU A 566 45.27 -50.11 -15.31
N GLY A 567 46.61 -50.27 -15.35
CA GLY A 567 47.32 -51.16 -16.28
C GLY A 567 47.36 -50.69 -17.74
N ASP A 568 48.09 -51.44 -18.57
CA ASP A 568 48.22 -51.22 -20.02
C ASP A 568 46.92 -51.48 -20.80
N GLU A 569 45.91 -52.11 -20.16
CA GLU A 569 44.59 -52.41 -20.77
C GLU A 569 43.57 -51.27 -20.63
N GLY A 570 43.91 -50.16 -19.95
CA GLY A 570 43.18 -48.89 -20.08
C GLY A 570 41.85 -48.74 -19.32
N HIS A 571 41.49 -49.67 -18.43
CA HIS A 571 40.26 -49.58 -17.62
C HIS A 571 40.33 -48.53 -16.49
N TYR A 572 39.22 -47.82 -16.23
CA TYR A 572 39.10 -46.80 -15.17
C TYR A 572 38.44 -47.36 -13.91
N GLN A 573 38.93 -46.96 -12.73
CA GLN A 573 38.35 -47.36 -11.43
C GLN A 573 38.31 -46.21 -10.43
N ILE A 574 37.31 -46.20 -9.54
CA ILE A 574 37.26 -45.30 -8.38
C ILE A 574 38.18 -45.83 -7.29
N ARG A 575 39.16 -45.03 -6.87
CA ARG A 575 40.05 -45.32 -5.73
C ARG A 575 39.68 -44.46 -4.54
N LEU A 576 39.58 -45.10 -3.36
CA LEU A 576 39.45 -44.40 -2.08
C LEU A 576 40.84 -44.21 -1.49
N ARG A 577 41.24 -42.97 -1.23
CA ARG A 577 42.54 -42.67 -0.63
C ARG A 577 42.52 -43.05 0.86
N GLU A 578 43.41 -43.94 1.28
CA GLU A 578 43.68 -44.21 2.69
C GLU A 578 44.58 -43.12 3.29
N GLU A 579 44.30 -42.77 4.55
CA GLU A 579 45.07 -41.79 5.30
C GLU A 579 46.39 -42.44 5.72
N LYS A 580 47.53 -42.00 5.16
CA LYS A 580 48.80 -42.17 5.87
C LYS A 580 48.69 -41.34 7.15
N GLY A 581 48.42 -42.00 8.26
CA GLY A 581 48.54 -41.39 9.58
C GLY A 581 49.95 -40.84 9.75
N ASP A 582 50.07 -39.66 10.36
CA ASP A 582 51.34 -39.12 10.85
C ASP A 582 51.98 -40.15 11.82
N GLN A 583 52.80 -41.04 11.28
CA GLN A 583 53.79 -41.75 12.08
C GLN A 583 54.91 -40.75 12.35
N ARG A 584 54.90 -40.16 13.55
CA ARG A 584 56.09 -39.55 14.12
C ARG A 584 57.19 -40.62 14.15
N ALA A 585 58.19 -40.44 13.31
CA ALA A 585 59.44 -41.18 13.39
C ALA A 585 60.12 -40.85 14.73
N ASN A 586 60.02 -41.78 15.68
CA ASN A 586 61.04 -41.97 16.70
C ASN A 586 61.79 -43.24 16.28
N GLU A 587 62.84 -43.07 15.48
CA GLU A 587 63.92 -44.05 15.38
C GLU A 587 65.12 -43.42 16.07
N GLU A 588 65.40 -43.89 17.29
CA GLU A 588 66.69 -43.73 17.95
C GLU A 588 67.72 -44.61 17.21
N GLU A 589 68.85 -44.01 16.84
CA GLU A 589 70.04 -44.70 16.32
C GLU A 589 70.58 -45.73 17.34
N PRO A 590 71.00 -46.93 16.89
CA PRO A 590 71.86 -47.77 17.69
C PRO A 590 73.34 -47.43 17.41
N GLY A 591 74.05 -46.99 18.45
CA GLY A 591 75.51 -46.93 18.45
C GLY A 591 76.13 -48.26 18.81
N ALA A 592 76.87 -48.85 17.85
CA ALA A 592 78.18 -49.52 17.96
C ALA A 592 78.42 -50.44 16.76
#